data_AF-A0A4U7BMN5-F1
#
_entry.id   AF-A0A4U7BMN5-F1
#
_cell.length_a   1.000
_cell.length_b   1.000
_cell.length_c   1.000
_cell.angle_alpha   90.00
_cell.angle_beta   90.00
_cell.angle_gamma   90.00
#
_symmetry.space_group_name_H-M   'P 1'
#
loop_
_entity.id
_entity.type
_entity.pdbx_description
1 polymer ?
#
loop_
_entity_poly.entity_id
_entity_poly.type
_entity_poly.pdbx_seq_one_letter_code
_entity_poly.pdbx_strand_id
1 'polypeptide(L)'
;MKSKYNSVVKVKKQQLDKAESNLNQAKQRQLDSEKMLELSRKECESLSILPQSGSVSELRSNLAMRQIGRETLARAKEKVELSKKEMVHYQFLYKKAHLDYEKMKVLETEEIKQKQKELAKIEEKFLDEIAISRFFKKDKNE
;
A
#
# COMPACT_ATOMS: atom_id res chain seq x y z
N MET A 1 -1.93 10.08 -27.04
CA MET A 1 -0.57 9.73 -27.52
C MET A 1 0.02 8.66 -26.62
N LYS A 2 0.62 7.60 -27.18
CA LYS A 2 1.32 6.59 -26.36
C LYS A 2 2.70 7.15 -25.96
N SER A 3 2.95 7.27 -24.66
CA SER A 3 4.28 7.57 -24.10
C SER A 3 5.12 6.29 -24.04
N LYS A 4 6.45 6.44 -24.13
CA LYS A 4 7.38 5.30 -23.92
C LYS A 4 7.31 4.78 -22.47
N TYR A 5 6.87 5.63 -21.54
CA TYR A 5 6.76 5.31 -20.12
C TYR A 5 5.44 4.65 -19.73
N ASN A 6 4.44 4.61 -20.61
CA ASN A 6 3.09 4.16 -20.28
C ASN A 6 3.06 2.70 -19.74
N SER A 7 3.87 1.82 -20.35
CA SER A 7 4.05 0.44 -19.88
C SER A 7 4.68 0.38 -18.48
N VAL A 8 5.70 1.21 -18.23
CA VAL A 8 6.42 1.29 -16.95
C VAL A 8 5.52 1.85 -15.86
N VAL A 9 4.77 2.92 -16.14
CA VAL A 9 3.79 3.53 -15.22
C VAL A 9 2.73 2.51 -14.83
N LYS A 10 2.22 1.72 -15.79
CA LYS A 10 1.25 0.66 -15.50
C LYS A 10 1.83 -0.41 -14.56
N VAL A 11 3.06 -0.87 -14.80
CA VAL A 11 3.73 -1.84 -13.91
C VAL A 11 3.95 -1.25 -12.52
N LYS A 12 4.39 0.01 -12.43
CA LYS A 12 4.58 0.70 -11.15
C LYS A 12 3.28 0.91 -10.40
N LYS A 13 2.17 1.18 -11.10
CA LYS A 13 0.83 1.24 -10.50
C LYS A 13 0.42 -0.10 -9.91
N GLN A 14 0.60 -1.20 -10.63
CA GLN A 14 0.34 -2.54 -10.11
C GLN A 14 1.20 -2.88 -8.87
N GLN A 15 2.46 -2.44 -8.85
CA GLN A 15 3.34 -2.61 -7.68
C GLN A 15 2.83 -1.79 -6.48
N LEU A 16 2.37 -0.55 -6.70
CA LEU A 16 1.76 0.28 -5.68
C LEU A 16 0.48 -0.36 -5.11
N ASP A 17 -0.41 -0.83 -5.98
CA ASP A 17 -1.67 -1.45 -5.57
C ASP A 17 -1.42 -2.74 -4.76
N LYS A 18 -0.41 -3.53 -5.16
CA LYS A 18 0.02 -4.70 -4.39
C LYS A 18 0.60 -4.31 -3.02
N ALA A 19 1.41 -3.26 -2.96
CA ALA A 19 1.96 -2.77 -1.69
C ALA A 19 0.86 -2.26 -0.75
N GLU A 20 -0.15 -1.58 -1.29
CA GLU A 20 -1.33 -1.12 -0.55
C GLU A 20 -2.15 -2.29 0.00
N SER A 21 -2.43 -3.30 -0.83
CA SER A 21 -3.11 -4.52 -0.40
C SER A 21 -2.37 -5.22 0.74
N ASN A 22 -1.05 -5.38 0.62
CA ASN A 22 -0.22 -5.98 1.66
C ASN A 22 -0.24 -5.17 2.97
N LEU A 23 -0.17 -3.83 2.88
CA LEU A 23 -0.26 -2.95 4.05
C LEU A 23 -1.63 -3.08 4.74
N ASN A 24 -2.71 -3.17 3.97
CA ASN A 24 -4.04 -3.35 4.52
C ASN A 24 -4.19 -4.72 5.21
N GLN A 25 -3.63 -5.79 4.63
CA GLN A 25 -3.59 -7.10 5.29
C GLN A 25 -2.78 -7.06 6.59
N ALA A 26 -1.63 -6.38 6.61
CA ALA A 26 -0.83 -6.22 7.81
C ALA A 26 -1.57 -5.44 8.91
N LYS A 27 -2.33 -4.41 8.56
CA LYS A 27 -3.21 -3.69 9.49
C LYS A 27 -4.29 -4.60 10.08
N GLN A 28 -4.92 -5.44 9.27
CA GLN A 28 -5.90 -6.41 9.77
C GLN A 28 -5.27 -7.40 10.75
N ARG A 29 -4.09 -7.96 10.39
CA ARG A 29 -3.34 -8.85 11.30
C ARG A 29 -2.97 -8.18 12.63
N GLN A 30 -2.62 -6.90 12.60
CA GLN A 30 -2.35 -6.12 13.81
C GLN A 30 -3.59 -6.03 14.70
N LEU A 31 -4.74 -5.65 14.13
CA LEU A 31 -6.00 -5.55 14.86
C LEU A 31 -6.42 -6.90 15.46
N ASP A 32 -6.28 -7.98 14.70
CA ASP A 32 -6.60 -9.32 15.19
C ASP A 32 -5.66 -9.76 16.30
N SER A 33 -4.36 -9.45 16.20
CA SER A 33 -3.38 -9.75 17.25
C SER A 33 -3.66 -8.95 18.53
N GLU A 34 -4.09 -7.69 18.41
CA GLU A 34 -4.49 -6.87 19.55
C GLU A 34 -5.76 -7.39 20.23
N LYS A 35 -6.77 -7.80 19.46
CA LYS A 35 -7.97 -8.46 20.00
C LYS A 35 -7.62 -9.75 20.72
N MET A 36 -6.76 -10.59 20.14
CA MET A 36 -6.32 -11.83 20.77
C MET A 36 -5.57 -11.56 22.07
N LEU A 37 -4.73 -10.52 22.12
CA LEU A 37 -4.08 -10.10 23.35
C LEU A 37 -5.09 -9.67 24.43
N GLU A 38 -6.13 -8.92 24.05
CA GLU A 38 -7.18 -8.51 24.98
C GLU A 38 -7.96 -9.72 25.53
N LEU A 39 -8.33 -10.67 24.67
CA LEU A 39 -9.01 -11.90 25.09
C LEU A 39 -8.14 -12.75 26.02
N SER A 40 -6.88 -13.01 25.64
CA SER A 40 -5.94 -13.76 26.48
C SER A 40 -5.66 -13.06 27.82
N ARG A 41 -5.73 -11.72 27.86
CA ARG A 41 -5.61 -10.97 29.10
C ARG A 41 -6.80 -11.21 30.02
N LYS A 42 -8.03 -11.11 29.50
CA LYS A 42 -9.27 -11.38 30.25
C LYS A 42 -9.30 -12.81 30.79
N GLU A 43 -8.90 -13.79 29.96
CA GLU A 43 -8.78 -15.19 30.37
C GLU A 43 -7.72 -15.39 31.45
N CYS A 44 -6.56 -14.75 31.34
CA CYS A 44 -5.51 -14.85 32.37
C CYS A 44 -5.94 -14.19 33.70
N GLU A 45 -6.72 -13.11 33.64
CA GLU A 45 -7.28 -12.43 34.81
C GLU A 45 -8.33 -13.31 35.50
N SER A 46 -9.22 -13.96 34.75
CA SER A 46 -10.22 -14.89 35.32
C SER A 46 -9.58 -16.12 35.98
N LEU A 47 -8.52 -16.68 35.36
CA LEU A 47 -7.76 -17.82 35.89
C LEU A 47 -6.83 -17.46 37.07
N SER A 48 -6.69 -16.17 37.41
CA SER A 48 -5.83 -15.74 38.52
C SER A 48 -6.48 -15.88 39.89
N ILE A 49 -7.79 -16.13 39.95
CA ILE A 49 -8.53 -16.37 41.19
C ILE A 49 -8.38 -17.85 41.56
N LEU A 50 -7.72 -18.12 42.68
CA LEU A 50 -7.59 -19.48 43.21
C LEU A 50 -8.80 -19.84 44.08
N PRO A 51 -9.29 -21.08 44.04
CA PRO A 51 -10.35 -21.53 44.94
C PRO A 51 -9.86 -21.49 46.40
N GLN A 52 -10.67 -20.94 47.29
CA GLN A 52 -10.37 -20.84 48.74
C GLN A 52 -10.62 -22.15 49.49
N SER A 53 -11.34 -23.08 48.89
CA SER A 53 -11.66 -24.42 49.41
C SER A 53 -11.76 -25.41 48.25
N GLY A 54 -11.56 -26.70 48.52
CA GLY A 54 -11.60 -27.76 47.49
C GLY A 54 -10.56 -28.84 47.71
N SER A 55 -10.41 -29.72 46.73
CA SER A 55 -9.43 -30.81 46.77
C SER A 55 -8.03 -30.37 46.31
N VAL A 56 -6.99 -31.04 46.78
CA VAL A 56 -5.59 -30.80 46.32
C VAL A 56 -5.45 -31.03 44.81
N SER A 57 -6.25 -31.94 44.24
CA SER A 57 -6.29 -32.20 42.79
C SER A 57 -6.81 -30.98 42.02
N GLU A 58 -7.90 -30.36 42.48
CA GLU A 58 -8.44 -29.13 41.90
C GLU A 58 -7.44 -27.98 41.97
N LEU A 59 -6.73 -27.83 43.09
CA LEU A 59 -5.70 -26.81 43.23
C LEU A 59 -4.58 -26.97 42.19
N ARG A 60 -4.09 -28.19 41.98
CA ARG A 60 -3.05 -28.48 40.97
C ARG A 60 -3.54 -28.17 39.55
N SER A 61 -4.78 -28.56 39.23
CA SER A 61 -5.39 -28.27 37.92
C SER A 61 -5.50 -26.76 37.67
N ASN A 62 -5.97 -25.99 38.65
CA ASN A 62 -6.07 -24.53 38.55
C ASN A 62 -4.70 -23.86 38.38
N LEU A 63 -3.67 -24.32 39.10
CA LEU A 63 -2.30 -23.81 38.93
C LEU A 63 -1.76 -24.09 37.52
N ALA A 64 -2.02 -25.28 36.97
CA ALA A 64 -1.64 -25.61 35.60
C ALA A 64 -2.37 -24.73 34.56
N MET A 65 -3.68 -24.54 34.72
CA MET A 65 -4.46 -23.65 33.85
C MET A 65 -3.95 -22.20 33.92
N ARG A 66 -3.61 -21.71 35.10
CA ARG A 66 -3.05 -20.37 35.28
C ARG A 66 -1.70 -20.22 34.57
N GLN A 67 -0.85 -21.25 34.62
CA GLN A 67 0.42 -21.25 33.90
C GLN A 67 0.20 -21.19 32.38
N ILE A 68 -0.72 -22.01 31.86
CA ILE A 68 -1.10 -22.00 30.44
C ILE A 68 -1.66 -20.62 30.03
N GLY A 69 -2.48 -20.00 30.88
CA GLY A 69 -3.01 -18.66 30.64
C GLY A 69 -1.91 -17.60 30.54
N ARG A 70 -0.91 -17.65 31.42
CA ARG A 70 0.27 -16.75 31.37
C ARG A 70 1.10 -16.95 30.11
N GLU A 71 1.35 -18.19 29.71
CA GLU A 71 2.08 -18.52 28.48
C GLU A 71 1.33 -18.07 27.23
N THR A 72 0.00 -18.21 27.24
CA THR A 72 -0.86 -17.77 26.13
C THR A 72 -0.87 -16.25 26.02
N LEU A 73 -0.94 -15.54 27.15
CA LEU A 73 -0.79 -14.10 27.20
C LEU A 73 0.59 -13.64 26.70
N ALA A 74 1.66 -14.33 27.08
CA ALA A 74 3.02 -14.01 26.62
C ALA A 74 3.14 -14.17 25.10
N ARG A 75 2.64 -15.28 24.54
CA ARG A 75 2.60 -15.51 23.08
C ARG A 75 1.75 -14.47 22.35
N ALA A 76 0.63 -14.05 22.92
CA ALA A 76 -0.21 -13.00 22.32
C ALA A 76 0.52 -11.65 22.28
N LYS A 77 1.28 -11.30 23.33
CA LYS A 77 2.13 -10.09 23.35
C LYS A 77 3.21 -10.14 22.27
N GLU A 78 3.88 -11.28 22.13
CA GLU A 78 4.91 -11.47 21.10
C GLU A 78 4.33 -11.31 19.69
N LYS A 79 3.14 -11.89 19.44
CA LYS A 79 2.43 -11.72 18.15
C LYS A 79 2.14 -10.25 17.84
N VAL A 80 1.68 -9.47 18.82
CA VAL A 80 1.42 -8.03 18.65
C VAL A 80 2.70 -7.27 18.30
N GLU A 81 3.82 -7.59 18.94
CA GLU A 81 5.10 -6.94 18.63
C GLU A 81 5.62 -7.32 17.24
N LEU A 82 5.44 -8.57 16.83
CA LEU A 82 5.80 -9.03 15.49
C LEU A 82 4.93 -8.36 14.43
N SER A 83 3.62 -8.28 14.63
CA SER A 83 2.71 -7.62 13.68
C SER A 83 2.96 -6.11 13.59
N LYS A 84 3.40 -5.45 14.67
CA LYS A 84 3.85 -4.03 14.62
C LYS A 84 5.06 -3.87 13.72
N LYS A 85 6.06 -4.75 13.83
CA LYS A 85 7.25 -4.73 12.98
C LYS A 85 6.89 -4.98 11.51
N GLU A 86 5.98 -5.92 11.25
CA GLU A 86 5.45 -6.15 9.90
C GLU A 86 4.77 -4.90 9.33
N MET A 87 3.93 -4.24 10.12
CA MET A 87 3.23 -3.02 9.71
C MET A 87 4.22 -1.92 9.28
N VAL A 88 5.28 -1.69 10.07
CA VAL A 88 6.34 -0.73 9.74
C VAL A 88 7.03 -1.11 8.43
N HIS A 89 7.35 -2.39 8.24
CA HIS A 89 7.96 -2.89 7.02
C HIS A 89 7.09 -2.64 5.78
N TYR A 90 5.80 -3.00 5.83
CA TYR A 90 4.89 -2.79 4.71
C TYR A 90 4.60 -1.31 4.46
N GLN A 91 4.59 -0.47 5.51
CA GLN A 91 4.45 0.97 5.35
C GLN A 91 5.65 1.57 4.62
N PHE A 92 6.86 1.08 4.91
CA PHE A 92 8.06 1.47 4.16
C PHE A 92 7.98 1.04 2.68
N LEU A 93 7.59 -0.20 2.41
CA LEU A 93 7.43 -0.70 1.04
C LEU A 93 6.38 0.11 0.25
N TYR A 94 5.25 0.44 0.88
CA TYR A 94 4.22 1.28 0.28
C TYR A 94 4.78 2.67 -0.07
N LYS A 95 5.45 3.35 0.87
CA LYS A 95 6.06 4.67 0.62
C LYS A 95 7.04 4.63 -0.55
N LYS A 96 7.88 3.58 -0.61
CA LYS A 96 8.83 3.39 -1.71
C LYS A 96 8.12 3.19 -3.06
N ALA A 97 7.11 2.31 -3.11
CA ALA A 97 6.34 2.06 -4.32
C ALA A 97 5.58 3.31 -4.80
N HIS A 98 5.04 4.08 -3.86
CA HIS A 98 4.34 5.34 -4.14
C HIS A 98 5.28 6.38 -4.77
N LEU A 99 6.47 6.57 -4.18
CA LEU A 99 7.47 7.49 -4.72
C LEU A 99 7.91 7.09 -6.14
N ASP A 100 8.15 5.80 -6.37
CA ASP A 100 8.52 5.27 -7.68
C ASP A 100 7.43 5.50 -8.74
N TYR A 101 6.17 5.28 -8.37
CA TYR A 101 5.03 5.52 -9.25
C TYR A 101 4.91 7.00 -9.63
N GLU A 102 4.99 7.90 -8.65
CA GLU A 102 4.90 9.35 -8.90
C GLU A 102 6.05 9.85 -9.77
N LYS A 103 7.28 9.39 -9.54
CA LYS A 103 8.42 9.72 -10.42
C LYS A 103 8.16 9.35 -11.87
N MET A 104 7.66 8.14 -12.12
CA MET A 104 7.38 7.68 -13.48
C MET A 104 6.22 8.44 -14.13
N LYS A 105 5.20 8.79 -13.34
CA LYS A 105 4.05 9.57 -13.80
C LYS A 105 4.45 10.99 -14.22
N VAL A 106 5.37 11.62 -13.49
CA VAL A 106 5.94 12.92 -13.86
C VAL A 106 6.68 12.83 -15.19
N LEU A 107 7.56 11.82 -15.36
CA LEU A 107 8.28 11.60 -16.62
C LEU A 107 7.35 11.36 -17.82
N GLU A 108 6.29 10.56 -17.64
CA GLU A 108 5.25 10.37 -18.68
C GLU A 108 4.59 11.70 -19.05
N THR A 109 4.25 12.52 -18.05
CA THR A 109 3.59 13.82 -18.25
C THR A 109 4.49 14.80 -19.02
N GLU A 110 5.78 14.83 -18.69
CA GLU A 110 6.76 15.67 -19.38
C GLU A 110 6.93 15.26 -20.86
N GLU A 111 7.01 13.95 -21.14
CA GLU A 111 7.12 13.45 -22.52
C GLU A 111 5.86 13.80 -23.34
N ILE A 112 4.67 13.67 -22.74
CA ILE A 112 3.41 14.03 -23.41
C ILE A 112 3.38 15.53 -23.73
N LYS A 113 3.80 16.40 -22.79
CA LYS A 113 3.86 17.85 -23.00
C LYS A 113 4.84 18.21 -24.12
N GLN A 114 6.00 17.57 -24.19
CA GLN A 114 6.97 17.79 -25.28
C GLN A 114 6.37 17.41 -26.63
N LYS A 115 5.76 16.23 -26.72
CA LYS A 115 5.08 15.76 -27.93
C LYS A 115 3.93 16.66 -28.39
N GLN A 116 3.15 17.20 -27.46
CA GLN A 116 2.10 18.17 -27.77
C GLN A 116 2.68 19.47 -28.36
N LYS A 117 3.78 19.97 -27.81
CA LYS A 117 4.48 21.15 -28.35
C LYS A 117 5.04 20.90 -29.75
N GLU A 118 5.57 19.71 -30.02
CA GLU A 118 6.04 19.33 -31.35
C GLU A 118 4.90 19.27 -32.37
N LEU A 119 3.77 18.65 -32.02
CA LEU A 119 2.59 18.62 -32.88
C LEU A 119 2.05 20.01 -33.19
N ALA A 120 1.93 20.89 -32.17
CA ALA A 120 1.47 22.26 -32.37
C ALA A 120 2.37 23.04 -33.35
N LYS A 121 3.69 22.85 -33.28
CA LYS A 121 4.63 23.47 -34.24
C LYS A 121 4.49 22.91 -35.65
N ILE A 122 4.19 21.62 -35.80
CA ILE A 122 3.97 21.00 -37.11
C ILE A 122 2.65 21.51 -37.71
N GLU A 123 1.59 21.60 -36.90
CA GLU A 123 0.30 22.15 -37.30
C GLU A 123 0.42 23.62 -37.72
N GLU A 124 1.15 24.44 -36.97
CA GLU A 124 1.42 25.84 -37.31
C GLU A 124 2.12 25.98 -38.68
N LYS A 125 3.22 25.23 -38.89
CA LYS A 125 3.92 25.21 -40.18
C LYS A 125 3.02 24.77 -41.34
N PHE A 126 2.20 23.76 -41.11
CA PHE A 126 1.29 23.24 -42.12
C PHE A 126 0.20 24.27 -42.49
N LEU A 127 -0.32 25.00 -41.50
CA LEU A 127 -1.26 26.10 -41.73
C LEU A 127 -0.61 27.25 -42.52
N ASP A 128 0.64 27.60 -42.21
CA ASP A 128 1.40 28.60 -42.96
C ASP A 128 1.62 28.17 -44.41
N GLU A 129 2.02 26.91 -44.65
CA GLU A 129 2.18 26.36 -46.00
C GLU A 129 0.86 26.36 -46.80
N ILE A 130 -0.27 26.03 -46.15
CA ILE A 130 -1.60 26.14 -46.76
C ILE A 130 -1.92 27.60 -47.09
N ALA A 131 -1.67 28.53 -46.18
CA ALA A 131 -1.93 29.95 -46.40
C ALA A 131 -1.13 30.49 -47.60
N ILE A 132 0.16 30.18 -47.64
CA ILE A 132 1.07 30.52 -48.75
C ILE A 132 0.55 29.93 -50.07
N SER A 133 0.28 28.63 -50.12
CA SER A 133 -0.18 27.97 -51.36
C SER A 133 -1.53 28.52 -51.85
N ARG A 134 -2.41 28.94 -50.94
CA ARG A 134 -3.70 29.55 -51.28
C ARG A 134 -3.55 31.00 -51.76
N PHE A 135 -2.62 31.75 -51.18
CA PHE A 135 -2.26 33.10 -51.63
C PHE A 135 -1.71 33.07 -53.07
N PHE A 136 -0.69 32.25 -53.32
CA PHE A 136 -0.07 32.12 -54.65
C PHE A 136 -0.99 31.52 -55.74
N LYS A 137 -2.03 30.75 -55.36
CA LYS A 137 -3.05 30.28 -56.32
C LYS A 137 -4.05 31.36 -56.73
N LYS A 138 -4.22 32.42 -55.93
CA LYS A 138 -5.09 33.54 -56.29
C LYS A 138 -4.45 34.44 -57.35
N ASP A 139 -3.13 34.65 -57.29
CA ASP A 139 -2.38 35.50 -58.22
C ASP A 139 -2.19 34.92 -59.63
N LYS A 140 -2.58 33.66 -59.87
CA LYS A 140 -2.49 33.00 -61.19
C LYS A 140 -3.78 33.02 -62.01
N ASN A 141 -4.89 33.51 -61.45
CA ASN A 141 -6.20 33.55 -62.10
C ASN A 141 -6.71 34.98 -62.37
N GLU A 142 -5.85 36.00 -62.25
CA GLU A 142 -6.02 37.33 -62.83
C GLU A 142 -5.08 37.49 -64.05
#